data_AF-A0A7S1YQK9-F1
#
_entry.id   AF-A0A7S1YQK9-F1
#
_cell.length_a   1.000
_cell.length_b   1.000
_cell.length_c   1.000
_cell.angle_alpha   90.00
_cell.angle_beta   90.00
_cell.angle_gamma   90.00
#
_symmetry.space_group_name_H-M   'P 1'
#
loop_
_entity.id
_entity.type
_entity.pdbx_description
1 polymer ?
#
loop_
_entity_poly.entity_id
_entity_poly.type
_entity_poly.pdbx_seq_one_letter_code
_entity_poly.pdbx_strand_id
1 'polypeptide(L)'
;DTEKVKKLRLRTRRNAYCLPSPTERSGSKMEQFWDATLARCPNRVKHLIRLDESGALLETPSREIVLNRKTQILDNCKDLRDVVRNCGKAKRASTFLAISLSIAKFVSLKLGQPSLMRPLLKMSSMSYTFAILFMVSKLADKLEKEYFFKYTDDYRRRDMKKIPEKIWIDR
;
A
#
# COMPACT_ATOMS: atom_id res chain seq x y z
N ASP A 1 -37.19 -4.07 3.88
CA ASP A 1 -35.71 -4.20 3.96
C ASP A 1 -35.01 -3.03 4.63
N THR A 2 -35.34 -1.79 4.29
CA THR A 2 -34.73 -0.58 4.87
C THR A 2 -34.84 -0.50 6.40
N GLU A 3 -35.97 -0.93 6.97
CA GLU A 3 -36.17 -1.02 8.43
C GLU A 3 -35.28 -2.08 9.10
N LYS A 4 -35.02 -3.22 8.43
CA LYS A 4 -34.07 -4.23 8.92
C LYS A 4 -32.66 -3.67 8.97
N VAL A 5 -32.24 -2.94 7.93
CA VAL A 5 -30.93 -2.25 7.89
C VAL A 5 -30.82 -1.19 8.99
N LYS A 6 -31.88 -0.42 9.25
CA LYS A 6 -31.89 0.55 10.37
C LYS A 6 -31.73 -0.13 11.73
N LYS A 7 -32.37 -1.28 11.95
CA LYS A 7 -32.25 -2.05 13.21
C LYS A 7 -30.85 -2.63 13.39
N LEU A 8 -30.26 -3.12 12.30
CA LEU A 8 -28.86 -3.54 12.19
C LEU A 8 -27.88 -2.42 12.60
N ARG A 9 -28.06 -1.24 12.00
CA ARG A 9 -27.29 -0.02 12.26
C ARG A 9 -27.23 0.37 13.75
N LEU A 10 -28.33 0.18 14.48
CA LEU A 10 -28.42 0.49 15.91
C LEU A 10 -27.67 -0.51 16.80
N ARG A 11 -27.50 -1.77 16.36
CA ARG A 11 -26.72 -2.79 17.09
C ARG A 11 -25.21 -2.57 16.93
N THR A 12 -24.72 -2.41 15.72
CA THR A 12 -23.28 -2.25 15.44
C THR A 12 -22.73 -0.96 16.06
N ARG A 13 -23.53 0.11 16.09
CA ARG A 13 -23.12 1.43 16.63
C ARG A 13 -23.21 1.56 18.16
N ARG A 14 -24.00 0.72 18.85
CA ARG A 14 -24.14 0.79 20.32
C ARG A 14 -22.88 0.38 21.07
N ASN A 15 -21.99 -0.40 20.44
CA ASN A 15 -20.77 -0.89 21.06
C ASN A 15 -19.53 -0.05 20.70
N ALA A 16 -19.68 1.00 19.88
CA ALA A 16 -18.56 1.77 19.34
C ALA A 16 -18.60 3.24 19.79
N TYR A 17 -18.22 3.46 21.06
CA TYR A 17 -17.51 4.65 21.59
C TYR A 17 -18.13 6.06 21.47
N CYS A 18 -18.08 6.81 22.58
CA CYS A 18 -17.90 8.27 22.52
C CYS A 18 -16.57 8.53 21.79
N LEU A 19 -16.60 9.03 20.55
CA LEU A 19 -15.41 9.25 19.74
C LEU A 19 -14.71 10.56 20.16
N PRO A 20 -13.53 10.52 20.83
CA PRO A 20 -12.88 11.71 21.36
C PRO A 20 -12.14 12.54 20.29
N SER A 21 -11.72 11.95 19.17
CA SER A 21 -10.84 12.65 18.21
C SER A 21 -11.57 13.24 16.98
N PRO A 22 -11.10 14.36 16.41
CA PRO A 22 -11.64 14.94 15.17
C PRO A 22 -11.61 14.00 13.95
N THR A 23 -10.63 13.10 13.90
CA THR A 23 -10.49 12.10 12.83
C THR A 23 -11.59 11.04 12.91
N GLU A 24 -11.90 10.57 14.12
CA GLU A 24 -13.01 9.64 14.34
C GLU A 24 -14.37 10.29 14.07
N ARG A 25 -14.54 11.58 14.38
CA ARG A 25 -15.74 12.35 14.00
C ARG A 25 -15.91 12.45 12.48
N SER A 26 -14.81 12.55 11.73
CA SER A 26 -14.86 12.53 10.26
C SER A 26 -15.25 11.15 9.72
N GLY A 27 -14.75 10.07 10.33
CA GLY A 27 -15.18 8.71 10.04
C GLY A 27 -16.68 8.53 10.24
N SER A 28 -17.22 8.96 11.37
CA SER A 28 -18.67 8.82 11.66
C SER A 28 -19.54 9.64 10.70
N LYS A 29 -19.10 10.83 10.28
CA LYS A 29 -19.78 11.63 9.25
C LYS A 29 -19.77 10.95 7.88
N MET A 30 -18.63 10.38 7.49
CA MET A 30 -18.50 9.63 6.24
C MET A 30 -19.41 8.39 6.25
N GLU A 31 -19.46 7.66 7.37
CA GLU A 31 -20.38 6.52 7.55
C GLU A 31 -21.85 6.96 7.53
N GLN A 32 -22.19 8.09 8.15
CA GLN A 32 -23.56 8.64 8.06
C GLN A 32 -23.94 9.00 6.63
N PHE A 33 -23.01 9.55 5.85
CA PHE A 33 -23.20 9.81 4.43
C PHE A 33 -23.41 8.51 3.64
N TRP A 34 -22.57 7.49 3.88
CA TRP A 34 -22.73 6.18 3.25
C TRP A 34 -24.06 5.51 3.62
N ASP A 35 -24.49 5.64 4.86
CA ASP A 35 -25.77 5.10 5.32
C ASP A 35 -26.98 5.84 4.73
N ALA A 36 -26.90 7.17 4.61
CA ALA A 36 -27.94 7.97 3.95
C ALA A 36 -28.09 7.60 2.47
N THR A 37 -27.00 7.12 1.84
CA THR A 37 -26.98 6.69 0.44
C THR A 37 -27.33 5.21 0.25
N LEU A 38 -27.40 4.38 1.31
CA LEU A 38 -27.77 2.97 1.21
C LEU A 38 -29.13 2.73 0.56
N ALA A 39 -30.11 3.60 0.82
CA ALA A 39 -31.44 3.52 0.21
C ALA A 39 -31.41 3.68 -1.32
N ARG A 40 -30.37 4.34 -1.86
CA ARG A 40 -30.17 4.55 -3.30
C ARG A 40 -29.40 3.41 -3.97
N CYS A 41 -28.86 2.47 -3.20
CA CYS A 41 -28.04 1.36 -3.70
C CYS A 41 -28.60 0.00 -3.19
N PRO A 42 -29.69 -0.52 -3.80
CA PRO A 42 -30.40 -1.70 -3.30
C PRO A 42 -29.52 -2.96 -3.24
N ASN A 43 -28.52 -3.09 -4.11
CA ASN A 43 -27.57 -4.20 -4.09
C ASN A 43 -26.69 -4.19 -2.84
N ARG A 44 -26.35 -3.01 -2.30
CA ARG A 44 -25.55 -2.86 -1.08
C ARG A 44 -26.34 -3.26 0.16
N VAL A 45 -27.66 -2.97 0.18
CA VAL A 45 -28.57 -3.39 1.26
C VAL A 45 -28.63 -4.91 1.38
N LYS A 46 -28.81 -5.63 0.26
CA LYS A 46 -28.83 -7.10 0.24
C LYS A 46 -27.51 -7.70 0.75
N HIS A 47 -26.39 -7.10 0.36
CA HIS A 47 -25.07 -7.53 0.81
C HIS A 47 -24.86 -7.33 2.32
N LEU A 48 -25.29 -6.19 2.87
CA LEU A 48 -25.20 -5.92 4.31
C LEU A 48 -26.06 -6.86 5.14
N ILE A 49 -27.27 -7.19 4.68
CA ILE A 49 -28.13 -8.18 5.35
C ILE A 49 -27.45 -9.54 5.34
N ARG A 50 -26.88 -9.96 4.21
CA ARG A 50 -26.15 -11.23 4.11
C ARG A 50 -24.93 -11.30 5.04
N LEU A 51 -24.20 -10.19 5.21
CA LEU A 51 -23.08 -10.10 6.14
C LEU A 51 -23.51 -10.14 7.62
N ASP A 52 -24.67 -9.58 7.94
CA ASP A 52 -25.27 -9.69 9.28
C ASP A 52 -25.71 -11.13 9.58
N GLU A 53 -26.43 -11.73 8.64
CA GLU A 53 -26.91 -13.12 8.75
C GLU A 53 -25.76 -14.11 8.86
N SER A 54 -24.62 -13.84 8.21
CA SER A 54 -23.41 -14.66 8.35
C SER A 54 -22.62 -14.40 9.64
N GLY A 55 -23.03 -13.46 10.48
CA GLY A 55 -22.29 -13.07 11.69
C GLY A 55 -20.99 -12.32 11.42
N ALA A 56 -20.68 -12.00 10.16
CA ALA A 56 -19.42 -11.35 9.78
C ALA A 56 -19.30 -9.92 10.32
N LEU A 57 -20.42 -9.28 10.70
CA LEU A 57 -20.44 -7.99 11.39
C LEU A 57 -20.10 -8.09 12.88
N LEU A 58 -20.17 -9.28 13.47
CA LEU A 58 -19.82 -9.54 14.87
C LEU A 58 -18.34 -9.94 15.02
N GLU A 59 -17.78 -10.55 13.98
CA GLU A 59 -16.36 -10.84 13.89
C GLU A 59 -15.60 -9.55 13.56
N THR A 60 -14.93 -8.98 14.56
CA THR A 60 -13.97 -7.91 14.29
C THR A 60 -12.72 -8.58 13.75
N PRO A 61 -12.33 -8.37 12.48
CA PRO A 61 -11.09 -8.92 11.95
C PRO A 61 -9.94 -8.48 12.84
N SER A 62 -8.98 -9.39 13.07
CA SER A 62 -7.83 -9.09 13.91
C SER A 62 -7.13 -7.83 13.41
N ARG A 63 -6.54 -7.08 14.34
CA ARG A 63 -5.80 -5.86 14.01
C ARG A 63 -4.75 -6.10 12.91
N GLU A 64 -4.15 -7.28 12.87
CA GLU A 64 -3.21 -7.69 11.82
C GLU A 64 -3.87 -7.73 10.43
N ILE A 65 -5.07 -8.29 10.30
CA ILE A 65 -5.82 -8.34 9.03
C ILE A 65 -6.23 -6.93 8.58
N VAL A 66 -6.68 -6.08 9.50
CA VAL A 66 -7.13 -4.72 9.18
C VAL A 66 -5.96 -3.79 8.82
N LEU A 67 -4.79 -3.99 9.44
CA LEU A 67 -3.61 -3.20 9.13
C LEU A 67 -2.82 -3.76 7.94
N ASN A 68 -3.16 -4.95 7.44
CA ASN A 68 -2.49 -5.57 6.29
C ASN A 68 -2.85 -4.88 4.97
N ARG A 69 -2.20 -3.73 4.74
CA ARG A 69 -2.35 -2.94 3.50
C ARG A 69 -1.95 -3.71 2.25
N LYS A 70 -0.97 -4.62 2.35
CA LYS A 70 -0.58 -5.46 1.21
C LYS A 70 -1.79 -6.26 0.72
N THR A 71 -2.45 -6.98 1.61
CA THR A 71 -3.62 -7.78 1.25
C THR A 71 -4.83 -6.92 0.91
N GLN A 72 -5.03 -5.79 1.58
CA GLN A 72 -6.17 -4.92 1.28
C GLN A 72 -6.05 -4.14 -0.02
N ILE A 73 -4.83 -3.77 -0.43
CA ILE A 73 -4.60 -2.85 -1.55
C ILE A 73 -4.02 -3.61 -2.75
N LEU A 74 -2.95 -4.38 -2.58
CA LEU A 74 -2.28 -5.06 -3.69
C LEU A 74 -3.00 -6.34 -4.13
N ASP A 75 -3.67 -7.05 -3.22
CA ASP A 75 -4.41 -8.24 -3.60
C ASP A 75 -5.75 -7.88 -4.26
N ASN A 76 -6.39 -6.80 -3.81
CA ASN A 76 -7.67 -6.35 -4.37
C ASN A 76 -7.55 -5.48 -5.62
N CYS A 77 -6.45 -4.72 -5.80
CA CYS A 77 -6.26 -3.83 -6.94
C CYS A 77 -5.16 -4.33 -7.88
N LYS A 78 -5.58 -4.84 -9.05
CA LYS A 78 -4.68 -5.36 -10.09
C LYS A 78 -3.71 -4.30 -10.61
N ASP A 79 -4.17 -3.07 -10.83
CA ASP A 79 -3.35 -1.99 -11.38
C ASP A 79 -2.18 -1.63 -10.44
N LEU A 80 -2.46 -1.58 -9.14
CA LEU A 80 -1.43 -1.31 -8.13
C LEU A 80 -0.41 -2.44 -8.03
N ARG A 81 -0.86 -3.69 -8.19
CA ARG A 81 0.02 -4.86 -8.26
C ARG A 81 0.98 -4.77 -9.45
N ASP A 82 0.48 -4.30 -10.59
CA ASP A 82 1.28 -4.12 -11.80
C ASP A 82 2.30 -2.99 -11.65
N VAL A 83 1.92 -1.88 -11.02
CA VAL A 83 2.85 -0.78 -10.69
C VAL A 83 4.00 -1.28 -9.82
N VAL A 84 3.69 -1.97 -8.72
CA VAL A 84 4.70 -2.52 -7.81
C VAL A 84 5.62 -3.52 -8.51
N ARG A 85 5.05 -4.42 -9.32
CA ARG A 85 5.81 -5.37 -10.13
C ARG A 85 6.76 -4.66 -11.09
N ASN A 86 6.30 -3.57 -11.71
CA ASN A 86 7.12 -2.76 -12.61
C ASN A 86 8.21 -1.99 -11.87
N CYS A 87 7.97 -1.49 -10.66
CA CYS A 87 9.01 -0.91 -9.80
C CYS A 87 10.12 -1.93 -9.50
N GLY A 88 9.75 -3.17 -9.14
CA GLY A 88 10.72 -4.24 -8.91
C GLY A 88 11.52 -4.65 -10.16
N LYS A 89 10.91 -4.56 -11.35
CA LYS A 89 11.62 -4.73 -12.63
C LYS A 89 12.58 -3.57 -12.92
N ALA A 90 12.12 -2.33 -12.73
CA ALA A 90 12.92 -1.13 -12.95
C ALA A 90 14.15 -1.09 -12.04
N LYS A 91 13.98 -1.44 -10.76
CA LYS A 91 15.08 -1.57 -9.79
C LYS A 91 16.13 -2.59 -10.26
N ARG A 92 15.71 -3.80 -10.63
CA ARG A 92 16.61 -4.84 -11.17
C ARG A 92 17.32 -4.42 -12.45
N ALA A 93 16.59 -3.85 -13.40
CA ALA A 93 17.14 -3.33 -14.64
C ALA A 93 18.16 -2.23 -14.38
N SER A 94 17.88 -1.30 -13.47
CA SER A 94 18.79 -0.21 -13.12
C SER A 94 20.11 -0.71 -12.53
N THR A 95 20.05 -1.71 -11.64
CA THR A 95 21.24 -2.34 -11.05
C THR A 95 22.04 -3.09 -12.11
N PHE A 96 21.36 -3.85 -12.98
CA PHE A 96 22.01 -4.59 -14.06
C PHE A 96 22.70 -3.65 -15.07
N LEU A 97 22.04 -2.56 -15.45
CA LEU A 97 22.62 -1.52 -16.31
C LEU A 97 23.83 -0.85 -15.66
N ALA A 98 23.75 -0.54 -14.36
CA ALA A 98 24.87 0.04 -13.64
C ALA A 98 26.10 -0.91 -13.59
N ILE A 99 25.88 -2.21 -13.33
CA ILE A 99 26.95 -3.22 -13.31
C ILE A 99 27.55 -3.40 -14.71
N SER A 100 26.72 -3.57 -15.74
CA SER A 100 27.19 -3.75 -17.12
C SER A 100 27.96 -2.55 -17.64
N LEU A 101 27.51 -1.32 -17.36
CA LEU A 101 28.24 -0.09 -17.67
C LEU A 101 29.59 -0.01 -16.95
N SER A 102 29.66 -0.46 -15.69
CA SER A 102 30.90 -0.51 -14.92
C SER A 102 31.91 -1.48 -15.52
N ILE A 103 31.45 -2.68 -15.91
CA ILE A 103 32.28 -3.70 -16.56
C ILE A 103 32.76 -3.18 -17.94
N ALA A 104 31.87 -2.63 -18.76
CA ALA A 104 32.20 -2.11 -20.07
C ALA A 104 33.27 -1.00 -20.00
N LYS A 105 33.18 -0.12 -18.99
CA LYS A 105 34.20 0.89 -18.71
C LYS A 105 35.54 0.27 -18.34
N PHE A 106 35.55 -0.72 -17.46
CA PHE A 106 36.78 -1.40 -17.03
C PHE A 106 37.49 -2.12 -18.19
N VAL A 107 36.72 -2.83 -19.02
CA VAL A 107 37.23 -3.51 -20.22
C VAL A 107 37.78 -2.50 -21.23
N SER A 108 37.06 -1.40 -21.48
CA SER A 108 37.52 -0.35 -22.40
C SER A 108 38.82 0.33 -21.94
N LEU A 109 38.99 0.53 -20.63
CA LEU A 109 40.23 1.08 -20.06
C LEU A 109 41.42 0.11 -20.21
N LYS A 110 41.18 -1.20 -20.11
CA LYS A 110 42.24 -2.22 -20.16
C LYS A 110 42.69 -2.56 -21.59
N LEU A 111 41.77 -2.63 -22.55
CA LEU A 111 42.10 -3.06 -23.92
C LEU A 111 42.63 -1.92 -24.82
N GLY A 112 42.57 -0.66 -24.39
CA GLY A 112 43.07 0.48 -25.18
C GLY A 112 42.39 0.67 -26.55
N GLN A 113 41.36 -0.13 -26.86
CA GLN A 113 40.69 -0.09 -28.15
C GLN A 113 39.83 1.17 -28.29
N PRO A 114 39.88 1.87 -29.43
CA PRO A 114 38.94 2.92 -29.76
C PRO A 114 37.58 2.29 -30.04
N SER A 115 36.79 2.06 -28.99
CA SER A 115 35.45 1.51 -29.14
C SER A 115 34.52 2.53 -29.78
N LEU A 116 33.62 2.06 -30.66
CA LEU A 116 32.49 2.81 -31.23
C LEU A 116 31.60 3.47 -30.15
N MET A 117 31.76 3.10 -28.88
CA MET A 117 31.06 3.68 -27.72
C MET A 117 31.82 4.83 -27.02
N ARG A 118 32.92 5.34 -27.57
CA ARG A 118 33.63 6.54 -27.03
C ARG A 118 32.73 7.73 -26.67
N PRO A 119 31.67 8.08 -27.43
CA PRO A 119 30.79 9.18 -27.05
C PRO A 119 29.98 8.87 -25.79
N LEU A 120 29.54 7.61 -25.64
CA LEU A 120 28.73 7.13 -24.52
C LEU A 120 29.56 7.01 -23.22
N LEU A 121 30.84 6.68 -23.37
CA LEU A 121 31.79 6.43 -22.28
C LEU A 121 32.54 7.68 -21.78
N LYS A 122 32.20 8.89 -22.22
CA LYS A 122 32.77 10.11 -21.64
C LYS A 122 32.53 10.13 -20.13
N MET A 123 33.57 10.41 -19.35
CA MET A 123 33.48 10.37 -17.88
C MET A 123 32.40 11.31 -17.34
N SER A 124 32.18 12.46 -18.00
CA SER A 124 31.13 13.39 -17.63
C SER A 124 29.73 12.86 -17.91
N SER A 125 29.49 12.08 -18.97
CA SER A 125 28.16 11.51 -19.26
C SER A 125 27.84 10.32 -18.35
N MET A 126 28.86 9.57 -17.93
CA MET A 126 28.69 8.38 -17.09
C MET A 126 28.20 8.72 -15.67
N SER A 127 28.68 9.82 -15.07
CA SER A 127 28.19 10.23 -13.75
C SER A 127 26.70 10.58 -13.79
N TYR A 128 26.23 11.25 -14.84
CA TYR A 128 24.81 11.54 -15.05
C TYR A 128 23.99 10.27 -15.25
N THR A 129 24.46 9.30 -16.04
CA THR A 129 23.73 8.04 -16.23
C THR A 129 23.64 7.24 -14.93
N PHE A 130 24.71 7.14 -14.15
CA PHE A 130 24.66 6.53 -12.81
C PHE A 130 23.73 7.27 -11.86
N ALA A 131 23.74 8.60 -11.86
CA ALA A 131 22.83 9.40 -11.03
C ALA A 131 21.36 9.15 -11.40
N ILE A 132 21.02 9.10 -12.70
CA ILE A 132 19.68 8.78 -13.17
C ILE A 132 19.28 7.36 -12.76
N LEU A 133 20.14 6.36 -12.97
CA LEU A 133 19.86 4.97 -12.57
C LEU A 133 19.65 4.84 -11.06
N PHE A 134 20.46 5.55 -10.26
CA PHE A 134 20.30 5.60 -8.81
C PHE A 134 18.98 6.26 -8.39
N MET A 135 18.62 7.39 -9.01
CA MET A 135 17.35 8.08 -8.76
C MET A 135 16.15 7.20 -9.10
N VAL A 136 16.18 6.53 -10.26
CA VAL A 136 15.14 5.57 -10.66
C VAL A 136 15.02 4.43 -9.65
N SER A 137 16.15 3.87 -9.21
CA SER A 137 16.18 2.81 -8.20
C SER A 137 15.61 3.28 -6.85
N LYS A 138 15.97 4.47 -6.39
CA LYS A 138 15.46 5.07 -5.14
C LYS A 138 13.96 5.41 -5.21
N LEU A 139 13.50 5.95 -6.33
CA LEU A 139 12.07 6.22 -6.53
C LEU A 139 11.26 4.94 -6.62
N ALA A 140 11.74 3.93 -7.33
CA ALA A 140 11.11 2.61 -7.39
C ALA A 140 11.04 1.96 -6.00
N ASP A 141 12.12 2.03 -5.20
CA ASP A 141 12.17 1.51 -3.84
C ASP A 141 11.22 2.28 -2.90
N LYS A 142 11.12 3.60 -3.04
CA LYS A 142 10.19 4.43 -2.27
C LYS A 142 8.74 4.10 -2.61
N LEU A 143 8.40 4.00 -3.91
CA LEU A 143 7.08 3.61 -4.35
C LEU A 143 6.73 2.20 -3.87
N GLU A 144 7.63 1.24 -4.04
CA GLU A 144 7.46 -0.13 -3.56
C GLU A 144 7.18 -0.18 -2.04
N LYS A 145 7.88 0.62 -1.23
CA LYS A 145 7.66 0.74 0.22
C LYS A 145 6.35 1.41 0.62
N GLU A 146 5.83 2.34 -0.18
CA GLU A 146 4.49 2.91 0.08
C GLU A 146 3.40 1.85 -0.07
N TYR A 147 3.59 0.88 -0.97
CA TYR A 147 2.64 -0.22 -1.19
C TYR A 147 2.89 -1.43 -0.26
N PHE A 148 4.15 -1.76 0.01
CA PHE A 148 4.55 -2.76 0.99
C PHE A 148 4.93 -2.08 2.29
N PHE A 149 3.94 -1.82 3.13
CA PHE A 149 4.06 -1.26 4.49
C PHE A 149 5.12 -0.15 4.63
N LYS A 150 4.64 1.08 4.86
CA LYS A 150 5.46 2.26 5.22
C LYS A 150 6.48 2.02 6.36
N TYR A 151 6.34 0.92 7.08
CA TYR A 151 7.04 0.52 8.28
C TYR A 151 7.43 -0.96 8.16
N THR A 152 8.71 -1.30 8.38
CA THR A 152 9.15 -2.71 8.45
C THR A 152 8.33 -3.48 9.50
N ASP A 153 8.32 -4.82 9.46
CA ASP A 153 7.61 -5.63 10.46
C ASP A 153 7.96 -5.25 11.91
N ASP A 154 9.17 -4.72 12.14
CA ASP A 154 9.59 -4.19 13.44
C ASP A 154 8.93 -2.87 13.80
N TYR A 155 8.73 -1.97 12.83
CA TYR A 155 7.93 -0.77 13.05
C TYR A 155 6.45 -1.12 13.22
N ARG A 156 5.91 -2.11 12.47
CA ARG A 156 4.56 -2.65 12.69
C ARG A 156 4.40 -3.14 14.12
N ARG A 157 5.32 -3.98 14.61
CA ARG A 157 5.31 -4.45 16.00
C ARG A 157 5.38 -3.30 17.01
N ARG A 158 6.19 -2.27 16.74
CA ARG A 158 6.30 -1.10 17.62
C ARG A 158 5.04 -0.23 17.62
N ASP A 159 4.42 0.01 16.48
CA ASP A 159 3.16 0.77 16.40
C ASP A 159 2.00 -0.04 16.96
N MET A 160 1.95 -1.36 16.73
CA MET A 160 0.94 -2.23 17.35
C MET A 160 1.02 -2.21 18.88
N LYS A 161 2.24 -2.12 19.44
CA LYS A 161 2.45 -1.95 20.90
C LYS A 161 2.01 -0.57 21.43
N LYS A 162 1.94 0.45 20.59
CA LYS A 162 1.54 1.82 20.98
C LYS A 162 0.04 2.03 20.92
N ILE A 163 -0.69 1.26 20.12
CA ILE A 163 -2.15 1.32 20.05
C ILE A 163 -2.70 0.68 21.34
N PRO A 164 -3.37 1.45 22.22
CA PRO A 164 -3.91 0.91 23.46
C PRO A 164 -4.83 -0.28 23.21
N GLU A 165 -4.64 -1.38 23.95
CA GLU A 165 -5.46 -2.60 23.87
C GLU A 165 -6.95 -2.31 24.08
N LYS A 166 -7.29 -1.24 24.81
CA LYS A 166 -8.69 -0.83 25.02
C LYS A 166 -9.38 -0.24 23.78
N ILE A 167 -8.63 0.18 22.75
CA ILE A 167 -9.20 0.80 21.54
C ILE A 167 -9.51 -0.25 20.47
N TRP A 168 -8.76 -1.35 20.44
CA TRP A 168 -8.99 -2.48 19.53
C TRP A 168 -9.17 -3.75 20.35
N ILE A 169 -10.37 -4.30 20.36
CA ILE A 169 -10.64 -5.58 21.00
C ILE A 169 -10.15 -6.67 20.02
N ASP A 170 -8.87 -7.02 20.11
CA ASP A 170 -8.39 -8.26 19.52
C ASP A 170 -9.00 -9.41 20.37
N ARG A 171 -9.99 -10.12 19.82
CA ARG A 171 -10.52 -11.35 20.42
C ARG A 171 -9.78 -12.55 19.86
#